data_AF-A0A7Z6UXE8-F1
#
_entry.id   AF-A0A7Z6UXE8-F1
#
_cell.length_a   1.000
_cell.length_b   1.000
_cell.length_c   1.000
_cell.angle_alpha   90.00
_cell.angle_beta   90.00
_cell.angle_gamma   90.00
#
_symmetry.space_group_name_H-M   'P 1'
#
loop_
_entity.id
_entity.type
_entity.pdbx_description
1 polymer ?
#
loop_
_entity_poly.entity_id
_entity_poly.type
_entity_poly.pdbx_seq_one_letter_code
_entity_poly.pdbx_strand_id
1 'polypeptide(L)'
;NEEQIKSIAENFDPKKIFGSGGFEDLPIILHDGQVIAGNHRIQGMLNFTPKSRYIYNKAIKEYYHIDLKPDELLVRVPNKRLNNTEINNLAASSNQGRFNSESDHAIAVLSHYEAKLKELEKKLDADSIYSLKNIVAKNLNFDKATHPNVGDSNLALLMFNMPRTKTQGIELLNRWQKEFSNDIKSYEKVKKMFVDNAGSFHNLI
;
A
#
# COMPACT_ATOMS: atom_id res chain seq x y z
N ASN A 1 10.71 6.35 1.40
CA ASN A 1 11.66 5.56 2.21
C ASN A 1 12.95 5.40 1.39
N GLU A 2 13.95 6.26 1.61
CA GLU A 2 15.16 6.34 0.78
C GLU A 2 16.03 5.08 0.87
N GLU A 3 16.08 4.44 2.04
CA GLU A 3 16.84 3.21 2.24
C GLU A 3 16.32 2.07 1.37
N GLN A 4 15.00 1.98 1.17
CA GLN A 4 14.40 0.96 0.31
C GLN A 4 14.79 1.18 -1.16
N ILE A 5 14.78 2.44 -1.62
CA ILE A 5 15.18 2.80 -2.99
C ILE A 5 16.66 2.46 -3.21
N LYS A 6 17.52 2.83 -2.25
CA LYS A 6 18.95 2.52 -2.28
C LYS A 6 19.21 1.02 -2.27
N SER A 7 18.48 0.27 -1.45
CA SER A 7 18.56 -1.19 -1.40
C SER A 7 18.20 -1.82 -2.75
N ILE A 8 17.16 -1.34 -3.43
CA ILE A 8 16.78 -1.81 -4.77
C ILE A 8 17.87 -1.45 -5.80
N ALA A 9 18.39 -0.22 -5.77
CA ALA A 9 19.41 0.27 -6.69
C ALA A 9 20.73 -0.53 -6.59
N GLU A 10 21.21 -0.78 -5.37
CA GLU A 10 22.53 -1.35 -5.10
C GLU A 10 22.52 -2.88 -4.91
N ASN A 11 21.43 -3.42 -4.36
CA ASN A 11 21.32 -4.82 -3.94
C ASN A 11 20.03 -5.47 -4.47
N PHE A 12 19.78 -5.33 -5.77
CA PHE A 12 18.59 -5.89 -6.41
C PHE A 12 18.48 -7.41 -6.19
N ASP A 13 17.33 -7.85 -5.67
CA ASP A 13 17.00 -9.25 -5.45
C ASP A 13 15.75 -9.62 -6.28
N PRO A 14 15.90 -10.42 -7.36
CA PRO A 14 14.80 -10.88 -8.19
C PRO A 14 13.67 -11.54 -7.41
N LYS A 15 13.97 -12.27 -6.32
CA LYS A 15 12.96 -13.01 -5.55
C LYS A 15 11.99 -12.08 -4.82
N LYS A 16 12.43 -10.88 -4.46
CA LYS A 16 11.58 -9.85 -3.83
C LYS A 16 10.67 -9.13 -4.83
N ILE A 17 10.93 -9.30 -6.13
CA ILE A 17 10.29 -8.54 -7.20
C ILE A 17 9.55 -9.44 -8.20
N PHE A 18 9.84 -10.75 -8.27
CA PHE A 18 9.16 -11.69 -9.18
C PHE A 18 8.61 -12.92 -8.45
N GLY A 19 8.45 -12.83 -7.12
CA GLY A 19 8.14 -13.97 -6.25
C GLY A 19 6.85 -14.72 -6.57
N SER A 20 5.90 -14.10 -7.28
CA SER A 20 4.64 -14.73 -7.70
C SER A 20 4.70 -15.48 -9.04
N GLY A 21 5.78 -15.32 -9.82
CA GLY A 21 5.93 -15.92 -11.15
C GLY A 21 5.07 -15.29 -12.26
N GLY A 22 4.24 -14.28 -11.95
CA GLY A 22 3.43 -13.53 -12.91
C GLY A 22 3.98 -12.14 -13.21
N PHE A 23 3.28 -11.37 -14.04
CA PHE A 23 3.59 -9.95 -14.29
C PHE A 23 3.09 -9.02 -13.18
N GLU A 24 2.36 -9.57 -12.20
CA GLU A 24 1.73 -8.79 -11.14
C GLU A 24 2.75 -7.93 -10.39
N ASP A 25 3.92 -8.45 -10.09
CA ASP A 25 4.89 -7.71 -9.28
C ASP A 25 5.60 -6.57 -10.03
N LEU A 26 5.34 -6.39 -11.33
CA LEU A 26 5.88 -5.28 -12.10
C LEU A 26 5.21 -3.93 -11.76
N PRO A 27 5.97 -2.82 -11.81
CA PRO A 27 5.41 -1.48 -11.70
C PRO A 27 4.34 -1.21 -12.75
N ILE A 28 3.34 -0.39 -12.41
CA ILE A 28 2.32 0.05 -13.37
C ILE A 28 2.59 1.50 -13.73
N ILE A 29 2.68 1.77 -15.03
CA ILE A 29 2.82 3.11 -15.59
C ILE A 29 1.67 3.41 -16.56
N LEU A 30 1.25 4.66 -16.62
CA LEU A 30 0.32 5.16 -17.62
C LEU A 30 1.05 5.50 -18.93
N HIS A 31 0.27 5.69 -19.99
CA HIS A 31 0.80 6.00 -21.32
C HIS A 31 1.56 7.32 -21.39
N ASP A 32 1.32 8.24 -20.46
CA ASP A 32 2.01 9.52 -20.32
C ASP A 32 3.28 9.41 -19.45
N GLY A 33 3.62 8.20 -18.99
CA GLY A 33 4.79 7.93 -18.16
C GLY A 33 4.55 8.08 -16.65
N GLN A 34 3.34 8.46 -16.21
CA GLN A 34 3.03 8.53 -14.79
C GLN A 34 3.08 7.13 -14.15
N VAL A 35 3.84 6.97 -13.08
CA VAL A 35 3.88 5.74 -12.28
C VAL A 35 2.72 5.74 -11.28
N ILE A 36 1.86 4.72 -11.33
CA ILE A 36 0.67 4.61 -10.46
C ILE A 36 0.79 3.49 -9.42
N ALA A 37 1.72 2.55 -9.62
CA ALA A 37 2.06 1.54 -8.62
C ALA A 37 3.54 1.14 -8.74
N GLY A 38 4.23 0.98 -7.62
CA GLY A 38 5.65 0.59 -7.58
C GLY A 38 6.65 1.75 -7.66
N ASN A 39 6.31 2.95 -7.15
CA ASN A 39 7.17 4.14 -7.20
C ASN A 39 8.61 3.92 -6.69
N HIS A 40 8.77 3.33 -5.49
CA HIS A 40 10.11 3.05 -4.96
C HIS A 40 10.89 2.04 -5.84
N ARG A 41 10.20 1.10 -6.48
CA ARG A 41 10.81 0.11 -7.38
C ARG A 41 11.36 0.81 -8.61
N ILE A 42 10.53 1.58 -9.33
CA ILE A 42 10.97 2.33 -10.51
C ILE A 42 12.13 3.26 -10.15
N GLN A 43 12.03 4.01 -9.06
CA GLN A 43 13.12 4.90 -8.63
C GLN A 43 14.43 4.16 -8.35
N GLY A 44 14.38 2.97 -7.73
CA GLY A 44 15.58 2.15 -7.53
C GLY A 44 16.10 1.54 -8.84
N MET A 45 15.20 1.07 -9.71
CA MET A 45 15.52 0.44 -11.00
C MET A 45 16.15 1.41 -12.01
N LEU A 46 15.74 2.68 -11.98
CA LEU A 46 16.36 3.74 -12.77
C LEU A 46 17.80 4.01 -12.33
N ASN A 47 18.12 3.75 -11.06
CA ASN A 47 19.44 3.99 -10.46
C ASN A 47 20.24 2.71 -10.24
N PHE A 48 19.97 1.64 -10.99
CA PHE A 48 20.69 0.38 -10.82
C PHE A 48 22.20 0.55 -10.99
N THR A 49 22.95 -0.03 -10.06
CA THR A 49 24.38 -0.30 -10.28
C THR A 49 24.55 -1.29 -11.45
N PRO A 50 25.73 -1.35 -12.10
CA PRO A 50 25.98 -2.34 -13.16
C PRO A 50 25.69 -3.78 -12.72
N LYS A 51 25.98 -4.11 -11.46
CA LYS A 51 25.66 -5.41 -10.85
C LYS A 51 24.16 -5.65 -10.77
N SER A 52 23.39 -4.71 -10.21
CA SER A 52 21.93 -4.83 -10.11
C SER A 52 21.27 -4.91 -11.49
N ARG A 53 21.74 -4.12 -12.46
CA ARG A 53 21.27 -4.15 -13.86
C ARG A 53 21.49 -5.51 -14.49
N TYR A 54 22.67 -6.10 -14.31
CA TYR A 54 22.97 -7.44 -14.83
C TYR A 54 22.04 -8.50 -14.22
N ILE A 55 21.84 -8.47 -12.90
CA ILE A 55 20.95 -9.41 -12.20
C ILE A 55 19.51 -9.24 -12.69
N TYR A 56 19.05 -8.00 -12.84
CA TYR A 56 17.71 -7.70 -13.36
C TYR A 56 17.51 -8.25 -14.78
N ASN A 57 18.42 -7.95 -15.71
CA ASN A 57 18.31 -8.42 -17.09
C ASN A 57 18.33 -9.95 -17.17
N LYS A 58 19.20 -10.61 -16.39
CA LYS A 58 19.25 -12.07 -16.29
C LYS A 58 17.92 -12.63 -15.78
N ALA A 59 17.36 -12.05 -14.73
CA ALA A 59 16.07 -12.48 -14.18
C ALA A 59 14.94 -12.30 -15.19
N ILE A 60 14.87 -11.16 -15.90
CA ILE A 60 13.82 -10.94 -16.91
C ILE A 60 13.89 -12.00 -18.03
N LYS A 61 15.10 -12.34 -18.47
CA LYS A 61 15.31 -13.40 -19.46
C LYS A 61 14.89 -14.78 -18.94
N GLU A 62 15.22 -15.09 -17.69
CA GLU A 62 14.89 -16.39 -17.07
C GLU A 62 13.39 -16.55 -16.80
N TYR A 63 12.74 -15.52 -16.25
CA TYR A 63 11.33 -15.58 -15.85
C TYR A 63 10.34 -15.32 -16.98
N TYR A 64 10.67 -14.40 -17.89
CA TYR A 64 9.73 -13.94 -18.91
C TYR A 64 10.18 -14.26 -20.34
N HIS A 65 11.39 -14.80 -20.53
CA HIS A 65 11.96 -15.09 -21.85
C HIS A 65 12.06 -13.87 -22.76
N ILE A 66 12.31 -12.70 -22.16
CA ILE A 66 12.49 -11.43 -22.86
C ILE A 66 13.94 -10.99 -22.75
N ASP A 67 14.55 -10.68 -23.89
CA ASP A 67 15.85 -10.01 -23.95
C ASP A 67 15.63 -8.49 -23.97
N LEU A 68 15.97 -7.83 -22.88
CA LEU A 68 15.91 -6.37 -22.77
C LEU A 68 17.11 -5.71 -23.44
N LYS A 69 16.88 -4.58 -24.11
CA LYS A 69 17.96 -3.69 -24.55
C LYS A 69 18.59 -2.97 -23.35
N PRO A 70 19.78 -2.35 -23.54
CA PRO A 70 20.36 -1.51 -22.50
C PRO A 70 19.35 -0.49 -21.96
N ASP A 71 19.32 -0.35 -20.64
CA ASP A 71 18.48 0.58 -19.88
C ASP A 71 16.96 0.39 -19.97
N GLU A 72 16.46 -0.63 -20.69
CA GLU A 72 15.04 -0.96 -20.68
C GLU A 72 14.61 -1.56 -19.33
N LEU A 73 13.36 -1.25 -18.96
CA LEU A 73 12.68 -1.81 -17.80
C LEU A 73 11.35 -2.41 -18.25
N LEU A 74 11.07 -3.62 -17.79
CA LEU A 74 9.78 -4.26 -17.97
C LEU A 74 8.78 -3.68 -16.97
N VAL A 75 7.64 -3.22 -17.48
CA VAL A 75 6.57 -2.54 -16.74
C VAL A 75 5.21 -2.99 -17.26
N ARG A 76 4.16 -2.77 -16.49
CA ARG A 76 2.77 -2.94 -16.93
C ARG A 76 2.19 -1.60 -17.36
N VAL A 77 1.53 -1.60 -18.52
CA VAL A 77 0.79 -0.45 -19.03
C VAL A 77 -0.66 -0.87 -19.22
N PRO A 78 -1.65 -0.13 -18.69
CA PRO A 78 -3.06 -0.41 -18.97
C PRO A 78 -3.32 -0.34 -20.47
N ASN A 79 -4.01 -1.32 -21.07
CA ASN A 79 -4.27 -1.34 -22.52
C ASN A 79 -5.18 -0.20 -23.03
N LYS A 80 -5.91 0.47 -22.13
CA LYS A 80 -6.80 1.59 -22.44
C LYS A 80 -6.44 2.79 -21.58
N ARG A 81 -6.79 3.98 -22.03
CA ARG A 81 -6.75 5.17 -21.17
C ARG A 81 -7.78 4.99 -20.05
N LEU A 82 -7.34 5.20 -18.81
CA LEU A 82 -8.15 5.09 -17.61
C LEU A 82 -8.56 6.47 -17.14
N ASN A 83 -9.76 6.59 -16.57
CA ASN A 83 -10.14 7.79 -15.83
C ASN A 83 -9.55 7.77 -14.40
N ASN A 84 -9.63 8.88 -13.68
CA ASN A 84 -9.03 9.02 -12.35
C ASN A 84 -9.53 7.98 -11.34
N THR A 85 -10.82 7.61 -11.39
CA THR A 85 -11.39 6.58 -10.50
C THR A 85 -10.82 5.21 -10.82
N GLU A 86 -10.71 4.85 -12.10
CA GLU A 86 -10.09 3.59 -12.54
C GLU A 86 -8.59 3.53 -12.19
N ILE A 87 -7.87 4.65 -12.32
CA ILE A 87 -6.45 4.76 -11.94
C ILE A 87 -6.29 4.50 -10.44
N ASN A 88 -7.09 5.17 -9.61
CA ASN A 88 -7.03 5.01 -8.16
C ASN A 88 -7.37 3.58 -7.73
N ASN A 89 -8.38 2.97 -8.36
CA ASN A 89 -8.76 1.59 -8.08
C ASN A 89 -7.67 0.60 -8.49
N LEU A 90 -7.01 0.81 -9.63
CA LEU A 90 -5.92 -0.04 -10.10
C LEU A 90 -4.67 0.11 -9.23
N ALA A 91 -4.33 1.33 -8.84
CA ALA A 91 -3.24 1.58 -7.90
C ALA A 91 -3.50 0.92 -6.54
N ALA A 92 -4.73 1.03 -6.02
CA ALA A 92 -5.14 0.39 -4.78
C ALA A 92 -5.10 -1.14 -4.89
N SER A 93 -5.66 -1.73 -5.94
CA SER A 93 -5.65 -3.20 -6.12
C SER A 93 -4.25 -3.75 -6.33
N SER A 94 -3.37 -2.99 -6.98
CA SER A 94 -1.97 -3.39 -7.17
C SER A 94 -1.15 -3.33 -5.88
N ASN A 95 -1.60 -2.60 -4.86
CA ASN A 95 -0.95 -2.57 -3.55
C ASN A 95 -1.64 -3.52 -2.54
N GLN A 96 -2.86 -3.95 -2.83
CA GLN A 96 -3.61 -4.90 -2.01
C GLN A 96 -2.86 -6.24 -1.94
N GLY A 97 -2.36 -6.58 -0.74
CA GLY A 97 -1.60 -7.81 -0.47
C GLY A 97 -0.09 -7.75 -0.72
N ARG A 98 0.52 -6.58 -0.96
CA ARG A 98 1.98 -6.43 -1.23
C ARG A 98 2.84 -5.93 -0.07
N PHE A 99 2.26 -5.79 1.11
CA PHE A 99 3.07 -5.63 2.31
C PHE A 99 3.63 -6.98 2.71
N ASN A 100 4.91 -7.02 3.13
CA ASN A 100 5.54 -8.27 3.58
C ASN A 100 4.79 -8.89 4.77
N SER A 101 3.97 -8.10 5.46
CA SER A 101 2.92 -8.50 6.39
C SER A 101 1.86 -7.39 6.50
N GLU A 102 0.62 -7.70 6.87
CA GLU A 102 -0.40 -6.67 7.17
C GLU A 102 0.04 -5.74 8.33
N SER A 103 0.96 -6.21 9.17
CA SER A 103 1.64 -5.41 10.19
C SER A 103 2.44 -4.26 9.59
N ASP A 104 3.23 -4.51 8.55
CA ASP A 104 4.07 -3.48 7.93
C ASP A 104 3.22 -2.38 7.29
N HIS A 105 2.06 -2.75 6.71
CA HIS A 105 1.06 -1.79 6.23
C HIS A 105 0.56 -0.91 7.36
N ALA A 106 0.07 -1.53 8.43
CA ALA A 106 -0.51 -0.83 9.57
C ALA A 106 0.49 0.12 10.24
N ILE A 107 1.78 -0.27 10.35
CA ILE A 107 2.85 0.59 10.87
C ILE A 107 3.10 1.78 9.96
N ALA A 108 3.22 1.56 8.65
CA ALA A 108 3.47 2.62 7.68
C ALA A 108 2.33 3.64 7.65
N VAL A 109 1.09 3.13 7.62
CA VAL A 109 -0.14 3.93 7.67
C VAL A 109 -0.24 4.73 8.97
N LEU A 110 -0.05 4.09 10.12
CA LEU A 110 -0.08 4.78 11.42
C LEU A 110 0.98 5.89 11.47
N SER A 111 2.21 5.61 11.03
CA SER A 111 3.30 6.58 11.02
C SER A 111 3.02 7.76 10.09
N HIS A 112 2.40 7.52 8.95
CA HIS A 112 2.04 8.55 7.97
C HIS A 112 1.00 9.54 8.52
N TYR A 113 0.01 9.07 9.28
CA TYR A 113 -1.07 9.91 9.81
C TYR A 113 -0.86 10.36 11.28
N GLU A 114 0.19 9.89 11.97
CA GLU A 114 0.37 10.06 13.44
C GLU A 114 0.25 11.53 13.89
N ALA A 115 0.82 12.48 13.13
CA ALA A 115 0.77 13.89 13.49
C ALA A 115 -0.68 14.43 13.47
N LYS A 116 -1.46 14.10 12.44
CA LYS A 116 -2.85 14.57 12.30
C LYS A 116 -3.81 13.85 13.23
N LEU A 117 -3.54 12.58 13.54
CA LEU A 117 -4.32 11.83 14.52
C LEU A 117 -4.24 12.47 15.93
N LYS A 118 -3.11 13.08 16.29
CA LYS A 118 -2.96 13.84 17.55
C LYS A 118 -3.74 15.15 17.57
N GLU A 119 -4.03 15.71 16.40
CA GLU A 119 -4.81 16.94 16.22
C GLU A 119 -6.30 16.66 16.02
N LEU A 120 -6.69 15.39 15.85
CA LEU A 120 -8.07 15.01 15.57
C LEU A 120 -8.96 15.32 16.77
N GLU A 121 -10.14 15.87 16.49
CA GLU A 121 -11.14 16.16 17.51
C GLU A 121 -11.56 14.89 18.26
N LYS A 122 -11.70 15.00 19.58
CA LYS A 122 -12.05 13.85 20.44
C LYS A 122 -13.41 13.22 20.09
N LYS A 123 -14.32 13.98 19.49
CA LYS A 123 -15.61 13.49 19.02
C LYS A 123 -15.85 13.94 17.59
N LEU A 124 -16.18 12.98 16.74
CA LEU A 124 -16.55 13.19 15.35
C LEU A 124 -18.06 12.97 15.19
N ASP A 125 -18.77 14.00 14.74
CA ASP A 125 -20.23 13.92 14.55
C ASP A 125 -20.59 13.44 13.15
N ALA A 126 -21.50 12.46 13.07
CA ALA A 126 -21.95 11.88 11.81
C ALA A 126 -23.23 11.05 11.98
N ASP A 127 -24.12 11.15 11.00
CA ASP A 127 -25.41 10.43 11.01
C ASP A 127 -25.30 8.95 10.64
N SER A 128 -24.13 8.49 10.16
CA SER A 128 -23.90 7.10 9.75
C SER A 128 -22.43 6.70 9.77
N ILE A 129 -22.16 5.39 9.82
CA ILE A 129 -20.80 4.83 9.68
C ILE A 129 -20.17 5.26 8.35
N TYR A 130 -20.95 5.30 7.27
CA TYR A 130 -20.46 5.73 5.96
C TYR A 130 -20.01 7.20 5.97
N SER A 131 -20.80 8.09 6.55
CA SER A 131 -20.42 9.50 6.72
C SER A 131 -19.20 9.63 7.62
N LEU A 132 -19.17 8.89 8.72
CA LEU A 132 -18.13 8.96 9.73
C LEU A 132 -16.75 8.57 9.17
N LYS A 133 -16.65 7.46 8.44
CA LYS A 133 -15.36 7.05 7.85
C LYS A 133 -14.85 8.06 6.81
N ASN A 134 -15.75 8.74 6.09
CA ASN A 134 -15.38 9.80 5.16
C ASN A 134 -14.93 11.08 5.89
N ILE A 135 -15.54 11.42 7.03
CA ILE A 135 -15.12 12.53 7.89
C ILE A 135 -13.72 12.28 8.45
N VAL A 136 -13.42 11.05 8.90
CA VAL A 136 -12.07 10.66 9.32
C VAL A 136 -11.08 10.89 8.19
N ALA A 137 -11.37 10.37 6.99
CA ALA A 137 -10.49 10.53 5.82
C ALA A 137 -10.26 12.01 5.46
N LYS A 138 -11.31 12.83 5.52
CA LYS A 138 -11.23 14.27 5.24
C LYS A 138 -10.39 15.03 6.27
N ASN A 139 -10.53 14.71 7.56
CA ASN A 139 -9.74 15.35 8.63
C ASN A 139 -8.25 14.99 8.55
N LEU A 140 -7.94 13.77 8.10
CA LEU A 140 -6.56 13.30 7.94
C LEU A 140 -5.94 13.64 6.57
N ASN A 141 -6.67 14.34 5.68
CA ASN A 141 -6.24 14.68 4.32
C ASN A 141 -5.29 15.89 4.25
N PHE A 142 -4.05 15.74 4.73
CA PHE A 142 -3.10 16.87 4.84
C PHE A 142 -2.43 17.26 3.51
N ASP A 143 -2.38 16.35 2.53
CA ASP A 143 -1.87 16.59 1.18
C ASP A 143 -2.91 17.28 0.27
N LYS A 144 -4.12 17.51 0.78
CA LYS A 144 -5.27 18.06 0.05
C LYS A 144 -5.61 17.25 -1.21
N ALA A 145 -5.42 15.93 -1.15
CA ALA A 145 -5.84 15.05 -2.24
C ALA A 145 -7.34 15.25 -2.53
N THR A 146 -7.70 15.22 -3.82
CA THR A 146 -9.10 15.32 -4.27
C THR A 146 -9.94 14.14 -3.81
N HIS A 147 -9.31 12.99 -3.53
CA HIS A 147 -9.94 11.79 -3.01
C HIS A 147 -9.08 11.24 -1.85
N PRO A 148 -9.41 11.59 -0.59
CA PRO A 148 -8.68 11.09 0.57
C PRO A 148 -8.74 9.56 0.68
N ASN A 149 -7.66 8.94 1.16
CA ASN A 149 -7.60 7.48 1.30
C ASN A 149 -8.42 7.00 2.53
N VAL A 150 -9.70 6.72 2.30
CA VAL A 150 -10.64 6.31 3.36
C VAL A 150 -10.17 5.06 4.10
N GLY A 151 -9.61 4.07 3.41
CA GLY A 151 -9.16 2.82 4.03
C GLY A 151 -8.01 3.06 5.00
N ASP A 152 -6.94 3.69 4.52
CA ASP A 152 -5.73 3.89 5.33
C ASP A 152 -5.96 4.91 6.45
N SER A 153 -6.71 5.99 6.20
CA SER A 153 -7.05 6.95 7.25
C SER A 153 -7.80 6.31 8.42
N ASN A 154 -8.77 5.44 8.12
CA ASN A 154 -9.53 4.75 9.17
C ASN A 154 -8.74 3.62 9.82
N LEU A 155 -7.89 2.91 9.07
CA LEU A 155 -6.97 1.94 9.65
C LEU A 155 -6.00 2.62 10.62
N ALA A 156 -5.46 3.78 10.26
CA ALA A 156 -4.59 4.57 11.12
C ALA A 156 -5.30 4.99 12.41
N LEU A 157 -6.53 5.51 12.30
CA LEU A 157 -7.34 5.88 13.47
C LEU A 157 -7.66 4.69 14.37
N LEU A 158 -8.01 3.54 13.77
CA LEU A 158 -8.26 2.30 14.52
C LEU A 158 -7.01 1.88 15.31
N MET A 159 -5.83 1.87 14.67
CA MET A 159 -4.57 1.51 15.32
C MET A 159 -4.17 2.51 16.41
N PHE A 160 -4.39 3.81 16.17
CA PHE A 160 -4.07 4.88 17.11
C PHE A 160 -4.89 4.80 18.40
N ASN A 161 -6.15 4.37 18.30
CA ASN A 161 -7.07 4.27 19.43
C ASN A 161 -6.96 2.97 20.23
N MET A 162 -6.22 1.97 19.75
CA MET A 162 -6.00 0.73 20.52
C MET A 162 -4.99 0.95 21.67
N PRO A 163 -5.23 0.41 22.89
CA PRO A 163 -4.55 0.86 24.10
C PRO A 163 -3.03 0.60 24.20
N ARG A 164 -2.37 1.53 24.92
CA ARG A 164 -1.05 1.55 25.61
C ARG A 164 0.24 1.11 24.90
N THR A 165 0.25 0.29 23.85
CA THR A 165 1.47 0.04 23.04
C THR A 165 1.15 0.17 21.56
N LYS A 166 2.09 0.71 20.76
CA LYS A 166 1.94 0.85 19.30
C LYS A 166 1.68 -0.48 18.56
N THR A 167 1.71 -1.62 19.26
CA THR A 167 1.68 -2.97 18.69
C THR A 167 0.35 -3.72 18.87
N GLN A 168 -0.54 -3.33 19.78
CA GLN A 168 -1.75 -4.15 20.04
C GLN A 168 -2.68 -4.28 18.84
N GLY A 169 -2.88 -3.19 18.09
CA GLY A 169 -3.67 -3.26 16.86
C GLY A 169 -3.01 -4.11 15.78
N ILE A 170 -1.69 -4.09 15.73
CA ILE A 170 -0.90 -4.93 14.82
C ILE A 170 -1.03 -6.41 15.21
N GLU A 171 -0.96 -6.72 16.51
CA GLU A 171 -1.16 -8.07 17.04
C GLU A 171 -2.56 -8.62 16.73
N LEU A 172 -3.60 -7.77 16.81
CA LEU A 172 -4.96 -8.14 16.44
C LEU A 172 -5.07 -8.48 14.94
N LEU A 173 -4.49 -7.64 14.07
CA LEU A 173 -4.47 -7.89 12.62
C LEU A 173 -3.75 -9.20 12.29
N ASN A 174 -2.61 -9.46 12.92
CA ASN A 174 -1.86 -10.70 12.75
C ASN A 174 -2.65 -11.92 13.23
N ARG A 175 -3.37 -11.79 14.35
CA ARG A 175 -4.21 -12.87 14.88
C ARG A 175 -5.32 -13.20 13.89
N TRP A 176 -6.05 -12.22 13.38
CA TRP A 176 -7.06 -12.46 12.35
C TRP A 176 -6.46 -13.06 11.09
N GLN A 177 -5.32 -12.55 10.62
CA GLN A 177 -4.67 -13.10 9.43
C GLN A 177 -4.30 -14.59 9.60
N LYS A 178 -3.88 -14.99 10.81
CA LYS A 178 -3.61 -16.39 11.15
C LYS A 178 -4.90 -17.23 11.21
N GLU A 179 -5.93 -16.77 11.92
CA GLU A 179 -7.20 -17.49 12.07
C GLU A 179 -7.90 -17.69 10.71
N PHE A 180 -7.80 -16.71 9.82
CA PHE A 180 -8.40 -16.73 8.49
C PHE A 180 -7.40 -17.09 7.38
N SER A 181 -6.28 -17.74 7.72
CA SER A 181 -5.22 -18.09 6.75
C SER A 181 -5.72 -18.90 5.55
N ASN A 182 -6.78 -19.69 5.72
CA ASN A 182 -7.43 -20.47 4.65
C ASN A 182 -8.68 -19.79 4.05
N ASP A 183 -9.08 -18.60 4.54
CA ASP A 183 -10.25 -17.85 4.06
C ASP A 183 -9.98 -16.32 4.07
N ILE A 184 -9.17 -15.90 3.10
CA ILE A 184 -8.77 -14.49 2.91
C ILE A 184 -9.99 -13.58 2.69
N LYS A 185 -11.09 -14.09 2.10
CA LYS A 185 -12.30 -13.28 1.89
C LYS A 185 -12.97 -12.92 3.22
N SER A 186 -13.02 -13.86 4.15
CA SER A 186 -13.52 -13.61 5.50
C SER A 186 -12.59 -12.69 6.30
N TYR A 187 -11.27 -12.86 6.16
CA TYR A 187 -10.28 -11.93 6.72
C TYR A 187 -10.57 -10.48 6.31
N GLU A 188 -10.68 -10.23 5.00
CA GLU A 188 -10.93 -8.88 4.47
C GLU A 188 -12.26 -8.31 4.94
N LYS A 189 -13.32 -9.13 5.06
CA LYS A 189 -14.61 -8.69 5.61
C LYS A 189 -14.51 -8.26 7.07
N VAL A 190 -13.87 -9.08 7.91
CA VAL A 190 -13.68 -8.76 9.34
C VAL A 190 -12.84 -7.50 9.47
N LYS A 191 -11.69 -7.42 8.80
CA LYS A 191 -10.83 -6.23 8.77
C LYS A 191 -11.63 -4.99 8.39
N LYS A 192 -12.40 -5.07 7.29
CA LYS A 192 -13.22 -3.98 6.80
C LYS A 192 -14.28 -3.53 7.81
N MET A 193 -14.94 -4.44 8.52
CA MET A 193 -15.94 -4.09 9.54
C MET A 193 -15.33 -3.24 10.66
N PHE A 194 -14.12 -3.57 11.12
CA PHE A 194 -13.44 -2.80 12.16
C PHE A 194 -12.90 -1.47 11.63
N VAL A 195 -12.25 -1.48 10.46
CA VAL A 195 -11.71 -0.26 9.83
C VAL A 195 -12.84 0.73 9.54
N ASP A 196 -13.95 0.31 8.93
CA ASP A 196 -15.06 1.22 8.64
C ASP A 196 -15.70 1.81 9.92
N ASN A 197 -15.57 1.16 11.08
CA ASN A 197 -16.07 1.63 12.39
C ASN A 197 -15.03 2.39 13.22
N ALA A 198 -13.84 2.69 12.70
CA ALA A 198 -12.75 3.33 13.45
C ALA A 198 -13.19 4.64 14.15
N GLY A 199 -13.97 5.48 13.46
CA GLY A 199 -14.50 6.72 14.04
C GLY A 199 -15.50 6.46 15.17
N SER A 200 -16.29 5.39 15.10
CA SER A 200 -17.21 5.03 16.18
C SER A 200 -16.43 4.60 17.42
N PHE A 201 -15.37 3.81 17.26
CA PHE A 201 -14.49 3.45 18.38
C PHE A 201 -13.77 4.66 18.97
N HIS A 202 -13.32 5.60 18.12
CA HIS A 202 -12.70 6.85 18.57
C HIS A 202 -13.63 7.64 19.51
N ASN A 203 -14.90 7.76 19.14
CA ASN A 203 -15.90 8.49 19.93
C ASN A 203 -16.23 7.85 21.31
N LEU A 204 -15.78 6.62 21.56
CA LEU A 204 -15.99 5.91 22.84
C LEU A 204 -14.88 6.16 23.88
N ILE A 205 -13.75 6.75 23.49
CA ILE A 205 -12.54 6.98 24.32
C ILE A 205 -12.46 8.46 24.73
#